data_AF-A0AA36HIF5-F1
#
_entry.id   AF-A0AA36HIF5-F1
#
_cell.length_a   1.000
_cell.length_b   1.000
_cell.length_c   1.000
_cell.angle_alpha   90.00
_cell.angle_beta   90.00
_cell.angle_gamma   90.00
#
_symmetry.space_group_name_H-M   'P 1'
#
loop_
_entity.id
_entity.type
_entity.pdbx_description
1 polymer ?
#
loop_
_entity_poly.entity_id
_entity_poly.type
_entity_poly.pdbx_seq_one_letter_code
_entity_poly.pdbx_strand_id
1 'polypeptide(L)'
;MKTRIHAAAGGLGFLMVLIFWTSTVISETFATGADVAVVKSAILMGMFILIPALIVAGGSGMAMGATRTDPLTMAKKRRMPVIAGNGLLILVPCAFFLEGRASAGQFDTVFYAVQDPERYASQTRSMRLNGQSTSIRLENTFWEIIDEIARRDNVSTPTFISTLHSESQQREDGLLAKAIHSMIRVLDEARSLTFYEKAFGLGVKDRLDFPEFTLVYLSNPESDFELELTVNKGQSAPYELGNGYGHLAVSVTDLAAEHARFEAEGLNPRKLVEFAPAGELVARFFFVADPDGYQIEVLERGGRFK
;
A
#
# COMPACT_ATOMS: atom_id res chain seq x y z
N MET A 1 5.98 28.87 41.21
CA MET A 1 6.12 29.92 40.17
C MET A 1 6.89 29.44 38.94
N LYS A 2 8.12 28.91 39.11
CA LYS A 2 9.00 28.46 37.99
C LYS A 2 8.34 27.47 37.01
N THR A 3 7.58 26.50 37.50
CA THR A 3 6.88 25.51 36.65
C THR A 3 5.81 26.12 35.75
N ARG A 4 5.06 27.12 36.25
CA ARG A 4 4.04 27.82 35.45
C ARG A 4 4.68 28.71 34.37
N ILE A 5 5.76 29.40 34.72
CA ILE A 5 6.56 30.20 33.76
C ILE A 5 7.14 29.29 32.67
N HIS A 6 7.70 28.14 33.06
CA HIS A 6 8.24 27.16 32.11
C HIS A 6 7.17 26.63 31.16
N ALA A 7 6.02 26.22 31.69
CA ALA A 7 4.91 25.70 30.89
C ALA A 7 4.36 26.77 29.92
N ALA A 8 4.19 28.00 30.38
CA ALA A 8 3.70 29.11 29.54
C ALA A 8 4.70 29.45 28.42
N ALA A 9 5.98 29.63 28.77
CA ALA A 9 7.02 29.98 27.80
C ALA A 9 7.29 28.84 26.81
N GLY A 10 7.32 27.60 27.29
CA GLY A 10 7.45 26.41 26.44
C GLY A 10 6.26 26.20 25.53
N GLY A 11 5.04 26.40 26.02
CA GLY A 11 3.81 26.33 25.22
C GLY A 11 3.76 27.41 24.13
N LEU A 12 4.11 28.65 24.47
CA LEU A 12 4.22 29.74 23.49
C LEU A 12 5.27 29.42 22.41
N GLY A 13 6.46 28.99 22.82
CA GLY A 13 7.53 28.64 21.87
C GLY A 13 7.11 27.48 20.95
N PHE A 14 6.48 26.45 21.48
CA PHE A 14 5.96 25.33 20.69
C PHE A 14 4.91 25.77 19.68
N LEU A 15 3.93 26.57 20.12
CA LEU A 15 2.87 27.07 19.24
C LEU A 15 3.44 27.92 18.10
N MET A 16 4.41 28.78 18.39
CA MET A 16 5.06 29.63 17.40
C MET A 16 5.86 28.84 16.37
N VAL A 17 6.63 27.84 16.79
CA VAL A 17 7.35 26.94 15.86
C VAL A 17 6.36 26.20 14.97
N LEU A 18 5.25 25.71 15.53
CA LEU A 18 4.20 25.03 14.77
C LEU A 18 3.56 25.97 13.74
N ILE A 19 3.27 27.21 14.11
CA ILE A 19 2.73 28.23 13.21
C ILE A 19 3.72 28.53 12.08
N PHE A 20 5.00 28.78 12.38
CA PHE A 20 6.02 29.10 11.38
C PHE A 20 6.24 27.96 10.39
N TRP A 21 6.27 26.73 10.88
CA TRP A 21 6.45 25.56 10.03
C TRP A 21 5.23 25.37 9.13
N THR A 22 4.02 25.42 9.69
CA THR A 22 2.78 25.23 8.94
C THR A 22 2.59 26.34 7.90
N SER A 23 2.87 27.61 8.25
CA SER A 23 2.76 28.72 7.32
C SER A 23 3.78 28.62 6.18
N THR A 24 5.01 28.17 6.47
CA THR A 24 6.03 27.94 5.44
C THR A 24 5.56 26.89 4.44
N VAL A 25 5.17 25.70 4.92
CA VAL A 25 4.73 24.59 4.08
C VAL A 25 3.52 24.99 3.22
N ILE A 26 2.51 25.63 3.79
CA ILE A 26 1.32 26.07 3.05
C ILE A 26 1.71 27.09 1.97
N SER A 27 2.51 28.10 2.33
CA SER A 27 2.87 29.17 1.39
C SER A 27 3.70 28.67 0.21
N GLU A 28 4.64 27.74 0.44
CA GLU A 28 5.52 27.24 -0.62
C GLU A 28 4.84 26.21 -1.51
N THR A 29 3.83 25.51 -1.00
CA THR A 29 3.12 24.48 -1.77
C THR A 29 1.97 25.07 -2.59
N PHE A 30 1.29 26.11 -2.09
CA PHE A 30 0.02 26.55 -2.64
C PHE A 30 -0.07 28.04 -2.98
N ALA A 31 0.90 28.86 -2.59
CA ALA A 31 0.80 30.31 -2.72
C ALA A 31 1.78 30.89 -3.74
N THR A 32 1.62 32.18 -4.06
CA THR A 32 2.49 32.87 -5.01
C THR A 32 3.81 33.28 -4.36
N GLY A 33 4.83 33.62 -5.16
CA GLY A 33 6.10 34.13 -4.62
C GLY A 33 5.92 35.38 -3.73
N ALA A 34 4.92 36.22 -4.02
CA ALA A 34 4.60 37.36 -3.16
C ALA A 34 4.07 36.92 -1.79
N ASP A 35 3.23 35.88 -1.74
CA ASP A 35 2.71 35.32 -0.49
C ASP A 35 3.82 34.65 0.33
N VAL A 36 4.74 33.94 -0.34
CA VAL A 36 5.93 33.37 0.31
C VAL A 36 6.77 34.47 0.96
N ALA A 37 6.99 35.60 0.28
CA ALA A 37 7.71 36.74 0.84
C ALA A 37 7.04 37.32 2.10
N VAL A 38 5.71 37.47 2.08
CA VAL A 38 4.94 37.92 3.24
C VAL A 38 5.10 36.95 4.41
N VAL A 39 5.02 35.65 4.15
CA VAL A 39 5.17 34.62 5.19
C VAL A 39 6.58 34.60 5.78
N LYS A 40 7.63 34.66 4.96
CA LYS A 40 9.03 34.70 5.46
C LYS A 40 9.28 35.96 6.30
N SER A 41 8.75 37.11 5.89
CA SER A 41 8.84 38.35 6.68
C SER A 41 8.08 38.25 8.02
N ALA A 42 6.88 37.66 8.01
CA ALA A 42 6.12 37.41 9.22
C ALA A 42 6.82 36.45 10.20
N ILE A 43 7.47 35.40 9.68
CA ILE A 43 8.28 34.47 10.48
C ILE A 43 9.44 35.21 11.14
N LEU A 44 10.19 36.01 10.37
CA LEU A 44 11.31 36.78 10.89
C LEU A 44 10.86 37.73 12.01
N MET A 45 9.73 38.43 11.82
CA MET A 45 9.15 39.29 12.85
C MET A 45 8.72 38.50 14.08
N GLY A 46 8.14 37.31 13.87
CA GLY A 46 7.76 36.41 14.95
C GLY A 46 8.96 35.92 15.77
N MET A 47 10.17 35.86 15.21
CA MET A 47 11.36 35.42 15.96
C MET A 47 11.67 36.33 17.17
N PHE A 48 11.29 37.60 17.14
CA PHE A 48 11.41 38.52 18.28
C PHE A 48 10.53 38.12 19.48
N ILE A 49 9.52 37.27 19.27
CA ILE A 49 8.69 36.70 20.33
C ILE A 49 9.17 35.28 20.67
N LEU A 50 9.48 34.47 19.64
CA LEU A 50 9.89 33.08 19.81
C LEU A 50 11.22 32.96 20.59
N ILE A 51 12.23 33.76 20.24
CA ILE A 51 13.55 33.67 20.85
C ILE A 51 13.49 33.97 22.36
N PRO A 52 12.86 35.08 22.82
CA PRO A 52 12.66 35.30 24.25
C PRO A 52 11.87 34.18 24.94
N ALA A 53 10.81 33.66 24.31
CA ALA A 53 10.03 32.56 24.86
C ALA A 53 10.90 31.30 25.08
N LEU A 54 11.74 30.94 24.10
CA LEU A 54 12.66 29.81 24.21
C LEU A 54 13.77 30.04 25.24
N ILE A 55 14.30 31.27 25.36
CA ILE A 55 15.27 31.64 26.41
C ILE A 55 14.65 31.45 27.79
N VAL A 56 13.43 31.95 28.00
CA VAL A 56 12.70 31.80 29.27
C VAL A 56 12.39 30.33 29.57
N ALA A 57 11.95 29.57 28.57
CA ALA A 57 11.66 28.14 28.70
C ALA A 57 12.94 27.34 29.04
N GLY A 58 14.05 27.62 28.35
CA GLY A 58 15.35 27.01 28.58
C GLY A 58 15.91 27.34 29.97
N GLY A 59 15.95 28.62 30.34
CA GLY A 59 16.44 29.09 31.63
C GLY A 59 15.62 28.55 32.81
N SER A 60 14.29 28.60 32.71
CA SER A 60 13.40 28.02 33.73
C SER A 60 13.54 26.50 33.82
N GLY A 61 13.73 25.81 32.69
CA GLY A 61 13.98 24.36 32.65
C GLY A 61 15.30 23.96 33.32
N MET A 62 16.39 24.70 33.06
CA MET A 62 17.67 24.50 33.72
C MET A 62 17.58 24.74 35.23
N ALA A 63 16.87 25.80 35.65
CA ALA A 63 16.68 26.11 37.06
C ALA A 63 15.88 25.03 37.80
N MET A 64 14.86 24.41 37.16
CA MET A 64 14.09 23.31 37.74
C MET A 64 14.86 21.98 37.75
N GLY A 65 15.76 21.78 36.79
CA GLY A 65 16.58 20.58 36.67
C GLY A 65 17.93 20.65 37.39
N ALA A 66 18.26 21.76 38.05
CA ALA A 66 19.61 22.02 38.56
C ALA A 66 20.15 20.89 39.44
N THR A 67 19.35 20.42 40.39
CA THR A 67 19.72 19.37 41.36
C THR A 67 19.44 17.94 40.90
N ARG A 68 18.81 17.76 39.73
CA ARG A 68 18.45 16.43 39.19
C ARG A 68 19.60 15.78 38.45
N THR A 69 19.87 14.51 38.78
CA THR A 69 20.98 13.70 38.25
C THR A 69 20.51 12.44 37.52
N ASP A 70 19.20 12.25 37.33
CA ASP A 70 18.69 11.09 36.60
C ASP A 70 19.18 11.07 35.13
N PRO A 71 19.38 9.88 34.53
CA PRO A 71 19.99 9.74 33.20
C PRO A 71 19.30 10.56 32.11
N LEU A 72 17.96 10.62 32.13
CA LEU A 72 17.16 11.36 31.16
C LEU A 72 17.39 12.87 31.27
N THR A 73 17.43 13.38 32.51
CA THR A 73 17.71 14.80 32.77
C THR A 73 19.14 15.19 32.38
N MET A 74 20.12 14.31 32.62
CA MET A 74 21.51 14.55 32.22
C MET A 74 21.70 14.55 30.70
N ALA A 75 21.07 13.61 29.99
CA ALA A 75 21.06 13.60 28.52
C ALA A 75 20.43 14.89 27.95
N LYS A 76 19.32 15.36 28.55
CA LYS A 76 18.71 16.64 28.19
C LYS A 76 19.65 17.81 28.42
N LYS A 77 20.29 17.92 29.59
CA LYS A 77 21.24 19.00 29.91
C LYS A 77 22.39 19.08 28.89
N ARG A 78 22.92 17.94 28.45
CA ARG A 78 24.00 17.87 27.45
C ARG A 78 23.57 18.35 26.05
N ARG A 79 22.35 18.04 25.60
CA ARG A 79 21.87 18.44 24.25
C ARG A 79 21.38 19.88 24.17
N MET A 80 20.89 20.47 25.26
CA MET A 80 20.24 21.79 25.23
C MET A 80 21.15 22.94 24.73
N PRO A 81 22.43 23.04 25.12
CA PRO A 81 23.33 24.07 24.59
C PRO A 81 23.57 23.94 23.08
N VAL A 82 23.66 22.71 22.57
CA VAL A 82 23.82 22.44 21.14
C VAL A 82 22.57 22.89 20.37
N ILE A 83 21.38 22.55 20.88
CA ILE A 83 20.11 22.97 20.28
C ILE A 83 19.99 24.50 20.27
N ALA A 84 20.34 25.16 21.38
CA ALA A 84 20.33 26.62 21.46
C ALA A 84 21.36 27.27 20.50
N GLY A 85 22.56 26.69 20.39
CA GLY A 85 23.59 27.12 19.46
C GLY A 85 23.15 26.99 18.01
N ASN A 86 22.56 25.86 17.61
CA ASN A 86 22.02 25.67 16.26
C ASN A 86 20.89 26.65 15.96
N GLY A 87 20.01 26.90 16.93
CA GLY A 87 18.95 27.90 16.79
C GLY A 87 19.51 29.30 16.50
N LEU A 88 20.49 29.74 17.30
CA LEU A 88 21.04 31.09 17.21
C LEU A 88 22.00 31.31 16.05
N LEU A 89 22.87 30.34 15.77
CA LEU A 89 23.98 30.51 14.82
C LEU A 89 23.67 30.00 13.42
N ILE A 90 22.63 29.19 13.25
CA ILE A 90 22.26 28.61 11.95
C ILE A 90 20.86 29.10 11.57
N LEU A 91 19.84 28.75 12.36
CA LEU A 91 18.44 28.99 11.98
C LEU A 91 18.10 30.49 11.92
N VAL A 92 18.60 31.31 12.85
CA VAL A 92 18.36 32.76 12.83
C VAL A 92 19.01 33.43 11.60
N PRO A 93 20.31 33.26 11.29
CA PRO A 93 20.89 33.77 10.05
C PRO A 93 20.18 33.27 8.78
N CYS A 94 19.79 32.00 8.73
CA CYS A 94 19.03 31.45 7.61
C CYS A 94 17.68 32.17 7.43
N ALA A 95 16.96 32.47 8.52
CA ALA A 95 15.69 33.18 8.44
C ALA A 95 15.86 34.59 7.87
N PHE A 96 16.88 35.34 8.31
CA PHE A 96 17.22 36.65 7.74
C PHE A 96 17.59 36.55 6.26
N PHE A 97 18.39 35.55 5.89
CA PHE A 97 18.79 35.33 4.51
C PHE A 97 17.60 35.02 3.59
N LEU A 98 16.73 34.08 4.01
CA LEU A 98 15.56 33.67 3.24
C LEU A 98 14.54 34.81 3.10
N GLU A 99 14.34 35.61 4.15
CA GLU A 99 13.48 36.79 4.10
C GLU A 99 14.01 37.83 3.12
N GLY A 100 15.31 38.16 3.18
CA GLY A 100 15.93 39.14 2.28
C GLY A 100 15.86 38.74 0.81
N ARG A 101 15.92 37.43 0.53
CA ARG A 101 15.80 36.89 -0.84
C ARG A 101 14.36 36.84 -1.31
N ALA A 102 13.44 36.37 -0.48
CA ALA A 102 12.02 36.31 -0.81
C ALA A 102 11.44 37.71 -1.04
N SER A 103 11.78 38.69 -0.20
CA SER A 103 11.35 40.10 -0.35
C SER A 103 11.89 40.75 -1.63
N ALA A 104 13.06 40.33 -2.10
CA ALA A 104 13.62 40.73 -3.39
C ALA A 104 13.02 39.96 -4.60
N GLY A 105 12.09 39.03 -4.37
CA GLY A 105 11.52 38.15 -5.40
C GLY A 105 12.51 37.13 -5.97
N GLN A 106 13.60 36.84 -5.25
CA GLN A 106 14.70 35.99 -5.71
C GLN A 106 14.53 34.55 -5.22
N PHE A 107 13.84 33.73 -6.02
CA PHE A 107 13.60 32.30 -5.77
C PHE A 107 14.51 31.41 -6.62
N ASP A 108 15.81 31.63 -6.55
CA ASP A 108 16.79 30.87 -7.34
C ASP A 108 17.38 29.67 -6.56
N THR A 109 18.33 28.97 -7.17
CA THR A 109 18.97 27.79 -6.56
C THR A 109 19.56 28.09 -5.17
N VAL A 110 20.06 29.31 -4.93
CA VAL A 110 20.63 29.68 -3.63
C VAL A 110 19.54 29.83 -2.57
N PHE A 111 18.36 30.34 -2.95
CA PHE A 111 17.19 30.42 -2.06
C PHE A 111 16.75 29.03 -1.58
N TYR A 112 16.70 28.04 -2.47
CA TYR A 112 16.39 26.65 -2.10
C TYR A 112 17.58 25.94 -1.43
N ALA A 113 18.81 26.35 -1.74
CA ALA A 113 20.01 25.75 -1.17
C ALA A 113 20.28 26.12 0.30
N VAL A 114 19.71 27.21 0.80
CA VAL A 114 19.75 27.54 2.23
C VAL A 114 18.64 26.83 3.01
N GLN A 115 17.71 26.18 2.31
CA GLN A 115 16.63 25.36 2.86
C GLN A 115 17.03 23.86 2.93
N ASP A 116 18.32 23.59 2.76
CA ASP A 116 19.02 22.29 2.69
C ASP A 116 18.68 21.47 1.42
N PRO A 117 19.40 21.70 0.30
CA PRO A 117 19.18 21.06 -0.98
C PRO A 117 19.76 19.64 -0.98
N GLU A 118 20.70 19.33 -0.09
CA GLU A 118 21.21 17.96 0.04
C GLU A 118 20.08 17.05 0.51
N ARG A 119 19.21 17.50 1.41
CA ARG A 119 18.03 16.74 1.87
C ARG A 119 17.07 16.35 0.74
N TYR A 120 16.93 17.19 -0.28
CA TYR A 120 16.04 16.95 -1.42
C TYR A 120 16.78 16.47 -2.68
N ALA A 121 18.11 16.36 -2.64
CA ALA A 121 18.88 15.80 -3.72
C ALA A 121 18.56 14.30 -3.85
N SER A 122 18.24 13.86 -5.07
CA SER A 122 18.03 12.44 -5.32
C SER A 122 19.35 11.69 -5.35
N GLN A 123 19.44 10.61 -4.58
CA GLN A 123 20.51 9.63 -4.63
C GLN A 123 19.96 8.29 -5.15
N THR A 124 20.68 7.68 -6.09
CA THR A 124 20.40 6.31 -6.53
C THR A 124 21.25 5.32 -5.73
N ARG A 125 20.61 4.34 -5.09
CA ARG A 125 21.29 3.24 -4.40
C ARG A 125 20.93 1.91 -5.07
N SER A 126 21.95 1.16 -5.46
CA SER A 126 21.78 -0.21 -5.95
C SER A 126 21.69 -1.18 -4.76
N MET A 127 20.69 -2.05 -4.76
CA MET A 127 20.45 -3.01 -3.69
C MET A 127 19.73 -4.25 -4.20
N ARG A 128 19.69 -5.30 -3.39
CA ARG A 128 18.89 -6.49 -3.66
C ARG A 128 17.59 -6.43 -2.90
N LEU A 129 16.46 -6.44 -3.62
CA LEU A 129 15.13 -6.57 -3.06
C LEU A 129 14.59 -7.97 -3.38
N ASN A 130 14.17 -8.74 -2.37
CA ASN A 130 13.64 -10.10 -2.55
C ASN A 130 14.53 -11.01 -3.43
N GLY A 131 15.86 -10.86 -3.32
CA GLY A 131 16.84 -11.62 -4.10
C GLY A 131 17.15 -11.06 -5.50
N GLN A 132 16.41 -10.08 -5.99
CA GLN A 132 16.61 -9.44 -7.30
C GLN A 132 17.42 -8.15 -7.17
N SER A 133 18.39 -7.91 -8.08
CA SER A 133 19.19 -6.68 -8.08
C SER A 133 18.41 -5.54 -8.72
N THR A 134 18.30 -4.41 -8.03
CA THR A 134 17.60 -3.21 -8.53
C THR A 134 18.29 -1.93 -8.06
N SER A 135 17.94 -0.80 -8.68
CA SER A 135 18.42 0.53 -8.32
C SER A 135 17.23 1.42 -8.00
N ILE A 136 17.19 1.95 -6.79
CA ILE A 136 16.12 2.83 -6.32
C ILE A 136 16.70 4.25 -6.25
N ARG A 137 15.97 5.22 -6.80
CA ARG A 137 16.29 6.65 -6.71
C ARG A 137 15.30 7.32 -5.78
N LEU A 138 15.80 7.89 -4.69
CA LEU A 138 15.01 8.64 -3.70
C LEU A 138 15.80 9.86 -3.23
N GLU A 139 15.12 10.86 -2.69
CA GLU A 139 15.75 12.00 -2.01
C GLU A 139 16.49 11.55 -0.75
N ASN A 140 17.58 12.25 -0.40
CA ASN A 140 18.40 11.92 0.76
C ASN A 140 17.61 11.91 2.09
N THR A 141 16.60 12.78 2.23
CA THR A 141 15.69 12.75 3.40
C THR A 141 14.99 11.40 3.55
N PHE A 142 14.49 10.82 2.46
CA PHE A 142 13.85 9.51 2.53
C PHE A 142 14.87 8.42 2.84
N TRP A 143 16.07 8.50 2.25
CA TRP A 143 17.14 7.58 2.58
C TRP A 143 17.51 7.60 4.07
N GLU A 144 17.65 8.79 4.65
CA GLU A 144 17.95 8.96 6.09
C GLU A 144 16.87 8.34 6.97
N ILE A 145 15.60 8.58 6.67
CA ILE A 145 14.46 8.01 7.42
C ILE A 145 14.47 6.48 7.33
N ILE A 146 14.64 5.92 6.13
CA ILE A 146 14.66 4.47 5.93
C ILE A 146 15.86 3.85 6.68
N ASP A 147 17.05 4.46 6.59
CA ASP A 147 18.27 3.99 7.28
C ASP A 147 18.15 4.09 8.81
N GLU A 148 17.42 5.08 9.32
CA GLU A 148 17.12 5.21 10.75
C GLU A 148 16.18 4.12 11.23
N ILE A 149 15.08 3.87 10.51
CA ILE A 149 14.11 2.83 10.89
C ILE A 149 14.74 1.45 10.79
N ALA A 150 15.47 1.15 9.70
CA ALA A 150 16.16 -0.12 9.53
C ALA A 150 17.14 -0.39 10.69
N ARG A 151 17.93 0.62 11.09
CA ARG A 151 18.80 0.52 12.28
C ARG A 151 18.03 0.31 13.57
N ARG A 152 16.92 1.04 13.76
CA ARG A 152 16.07 0.91 14.96
C ARG A 152 15.53 -0.51 15.10
N ASP A 153 15.18 -1.13 13.99
CA ASP A 153 14.60 -2.47 13.92
C ASP A 153 15.68 -3.56 13.72
N ASN A 154 16.97 -3.19 13.81
CA ASN A 154 18.13 -4.07 13.71
C ASN A 154 18.19 -4.93 12.42
N VAL A 155 17.77 -4.34 11.30
CA VAL A 155 17.81 -4.94 9.96
C VAL A 155 18.59 -4.05 8.99
N SER A 156 19.01 -4.61 7.85
CA SER A 156 19.65 -3.81 6.79
C SER A 156 18.62 -2.99 6.00
N THR A 157 19.01 -1.84 5.45
CA THR A 157 18.15 -1.01 4.59
C THR A 157 17.49 -1.81 3.45
N PRO A 158 18.21 -2.68 2.70
CA PRO A 158 17.58 -3.53 1.68
C PRO A 158 16.56 -4.53 2.25
N THR A 159 16.84 -5.12 3.43
CA THR A 159 15.89 -6.02 4.11
C THR A 159 14.62 -5.28 4.49
N PHE A 160 14.75 -4.09 5.09
CA PHE A 160 13.61 -3.28 5.51
C PHE A 160 12.73 -2.85 4.31
N ILE A 161 13.35 -2.37 3.23
CA ILE A 161 12.62 -2.01 2.00
C ILE A 161 11.92 -3.23 1.38
N SER A 162 12.55 -4.40 1.42
CA SER A 162 11.93 -5.65 0.94
C SER A 162 10.70 -6.02 1.76
N THR A 163 10.76 -5.85 3.07
CA THR A 163 9.62 -6.05 3.97
C THR A 163 8.50 -5.06 3.67
N LEU A 164 8.79 -3.76 3.58
CA LEU A 164 7.80 -2.74 3.25
C LEU A 164 7.14 -2.98 1.88
N HIS A 165 7.91 -3.38 0.88
CA HIS A 165 7.39 -3.74 -0.43
C HIS A 165 6.41 -4.92 -0.33
N SER A 166 6.79 -5.97 0.41
CA SER A 166 5.96 -7.16 0.59
C SER A 166 4.68 -6.84 1.39
N GLU A 167 4.79 -6.03 2.44
CA GLU A 167 3.66 -5.54 3.24
C GLU A 167 2.72 -4.65 2.42
N SER A 168 3.27 -3.77 1.56
CA SER A 168 2.47 -2.93 0.66
C SER A 168 1.67 -3.77 -0.32
N GLN A 169 2.29 -4.81 -0.92
CA GLN A 169 1.58 -5.74 -1.80
C GLN A 169 0.47 -6.47 -1.05
N GLN A 170 0.76 -7.01 0.14
CA GLN A 170 -0.24 -7.67 0.97
C GLN A 170 -1.39 -6.74 1.41
N ARG A 171 -1.11 -5.44 1.62
CA ARG A 171 -2.12 -4.45 2.01
C ARG A 171 -2.99 -4.03 0.84
N GLU A 172 -2.44 -4.00 -0.37
CA GLU A 172 -3.20 -3.80 -1.61
C GLU A 172 -4.10 -5.01 -1.90
N ASP A 173 -3.59 -6.22 -1.66
CA ASP A 173 -4.36 -7.48 -1.79
C ASP A 173 -5.58 -7.55 -0.85
N GLY A 174 -5.59 -6.78 0.25
CA GLY A 174 -6.71 -6.72 1.22
C GLY A 174 -7.71 -5.59 1.01
N LEU A 175 -7.43 -4.62 0.12
CA LEU A 175 -8.31 -3.47 -0.16
C LEU A 175 -9.18 -3.66 -1.40
N LEU A 176 -8.75 -4.51 -2.33
CA LEU A 176 -9.49 -4.81 -3.55
C LEU A 176 -10.37 -6.04 -3.38
N ALA A 177 -11.53 -6.04 -4.02
CA ALA A 177 -12.43 -7.18 -4.00
C ALA A 177 -11.77 -8.39 -4.70
N LYS A 178 -11.58 -9.49 -3.97
CA LYS A 178 -11.14 -10.78 -4.52
C LYS A 178 -12.36 -11.62 -4.88
N ALA A 179 -12.40 -12.13 -6.12
CA ALA A 179 -13.38 -13.15 -6.48
C ALA A 179 -13.05 -14.45 -5.73
N ILE A 180 -14.00 -14.95 -4.94
CA ILE A 180 -13.78 -16.11 -4.07
C ILE A 180 -14.57 -17.35 -4.49
N HIS A 181 -15.76 -17.17 -5.06
CA HIS A 181 -16.55 -18.28 -5.61
C HIS A 181 -17.54 -17.82 -6.68
N SER A 182 -18.03 -18.78 -7.46
CA SER A 182 -19.27 -18.66 -8.23
C SER A 182 -20.26 -19.69 -7.71
N MET A 183 -21.53 -19.31 -7.60
CA MET A 183 -22.58 -20.21 -7.12
C MET A 183 -23.52 -20.60 -8.26
N ILE A 184 -23.80 -21.90 -8.37
CA ILE A 184 -24.85 -22.45 -9.22
C ILE A 184 -25.79 -23.33 -8.40
N ARG A 185 -27.02 -23.51 -8.89
CA ARG A 185 -27.98 -24.44 -8.27
C ARG A 185 -27.97 -25.73 -9.06
N VAL A 186 -27.88 -26.86 -8.37
CA VAL A 186 -27.91 -28.19 -9.00
C VAL A 186 -29.06 -29.01 -8.45
N LEU A 187 -29.67 -29.84 -9.31
CA LEU A 187 -30.79 -30.68 -8.92
C LEU A 187 -30.34 -31.92 -8.14
N ASP A 188 -29.26 -32.57 -8.57
CA ASP A 188 -28.75 -33.79 -7.97
C ASP A 188 -27.29 -33.58 -7.54
N GLU A 189 -27.07 -33.58 -6.21
CA GLU A 189 -25.76 -33.34 -5.62
C GLU A 189 -24.74 -34.39 -6.08
N ALA A 190 -25.05 -35.68 -5.94
CA ALA A 190 -24.10 -36.76 -6.18
C ALA A 190 -23.65 -36.81 -7.64
N ARG A 191 -24.58 -36.56 -8.57
CA ARG A 191 -24.30 -36.47 -10.00
C ARG A 191 -23.37 -35.30 -10.32
N SER A 192 -23.61 -34.14 -9.72
CA SER A 192 -22.77 -32.96 -9.92
C SER A 192 -21.38 -33.14 -9.31
N LEU A 193 -21.28 -33.69 -8.10
CA LEU A 193 -19.98 -34.00 -7.47
C LEU A 193 -19.16 -34.96 -8.33
N THR A 194 -19.77 -36.04 -8.81
CA THR A 194 -19.11 -37.01 -9.69
C THR A 194 -18.61 -36.34 -10.98
N PHE A 195 -19.42 -35.47 -11.58
CA PHE A 195 -19.02 -34.74 -12.78
C PHE A 195 -17.84 -33.81 -12.51
N TYR A 196 -17.91 -32.94 -11.49
CA TYR A 196 -16.87 -31.94 -11.25
C TYR A 196 -15.54 -32.55 -10.78
N GLU A 197 -15.58 -33.63 -10.00
CA GLU A 197 -14.39 -34.39 -9.63
C GLU A 197 -13.74 -35.02 -10.87
N LYS A 198 -14.54 -35.70 -11.71
CA LYS A 198 -14.04 -36.39 -12.91
C LYS A 198 -13.57 -35.43 -14.01
N ALA A 199 -14.32 -34.36 -14.24
CA ALA A 199 -14.05 -33.39 -15.29
C ALA A 199 -12.88 -32.47 -14.94
N PHE A 200 -12.76 -32.01 -13.69
CA PHE A 200 -11.84 -30.92 -13.35
C PHE A 200 -11.01 -31.17 -12.08
N GLY A 201 -11.11 -32.36 -11.48
CA GLY A 201 -10.45 -32.68 -10.22
C GLY A 201 -10.96 -31.85 -9.04
N LEU A 202 -12.17 -31.28 -9.15
CA LEU A 202 -12.74 -30.45 -8.10
C LEU A 202 -13.36 -31.35 -7.01
N GLY A 203 -12.70 -31.40 -5.86
CA GLY A 203 -13.15 -32.13 -4.68
C GLY A 203 -13.91 -31.24 -3.69
N VAL A 204 -14.67 -31.85 -2.78
CA VAL A 204 -15.37 -31.13 -1.70
C VAL A 204 -14.36 -30.53 -0.74
N LYS A 205 -14.38 -29.20 -0.61
CA LYS A 205 -13.59 -28.43 0.34
C LYS A 205 -14.33 -28.17 1.64
N ASP A 206 -15.61 -27.79 1.54
CA ASP A 206 -16.47 -27.54 2.69
C ASP A 206 -17.94 -27.85 2.36
N ARG A 207 -18.74 -28.11 3.40
CA ARG A 207 -20.16 -28.42 3.29
C ARG A 207 -20.93 -27.77 4.44
N LEU A 208 -21.96 -27.01 4.10
CA LEU A 208 -22.89 -26.41 5.05
C LEU A 208 -24.30 -26.93 4.80
N ASP A 209 -24.86 -27.67 5.76
CA ASP A 209 -26.21 -28.22 5.68
C ASP A 209 -27.22 -27.38 6.47
N PHE A 210 -28.26 -26.91 5.80
CA PHE A 210 -29.37 -26.15 6.37
C PHE A 210 -30.69 -26.91 6.19
N PRO A 211 -31.76 -26.58 6.93
CA PRO A 211 -33.01 -27.32 6.84
C PRO A 211 -33.63 -27.36 5.43
N GLU A 212 -33.50 -26.28 4.65
CA GLU A 212 -34.11 -26.15 3.32
C GLU A 212 -33.14 -26.44 2.16
N PHE A 213 -31.83 -26.22 2.36
CA PHE A 213 -30.81 -26.37 1.32
C PHE A 213 -29.46 -26.79 1.90
N THR A 214 -28.58 -27.26 1.03
CA THR A 214 -27.18 -27.56 1.35
C THR A 214 -26.28 -26.77 0.42
N LEU A 215 -25.21 -26.19 0.96
CA LEU A 215 -24.12 -25.59 0.19
C LEU A 215 -22.93 -26.54 0.18
N VAL A 216 -22.35 -26.78 -1.00
CA VAL A 216 -21.16 -27.61 -1.16
C VAL A 216 -20.12 -26.82 -1.94
N TYR A 217 -18.97 -26.57 -1.32
CA TYR A 217 -17.87 -25.82 -1.91
C TYR A 217 -16.86 -26.77 -2.53
N LEU A 218 -16.57 -26.62 -3.82
CA LEU A 218 -15.63 -27.45 -4.58
C LEU A 218 -14.38 -26.66 -4.95
N SER A 219 -13.22 -27.33 -4.88
CA SER A 219 -11.93 -26.71 -5.21
C SER A 219 -10.90 -27.74 -5.67
N ASN A 220 -9.79 -27.25 -6.23
CA ASN A 220 -8.58 -28.03 -6.46
C ASN A 220 -7.35 -27.18 -6.10
N PRO A 221 -6.12 -27.74 -6.10
CA PRO A 221 -4.91 -26.99 -5.73
C PRO A 221 -4.47 -25.89 -6.71
N GLU A 222 -5.10 -25.77 -7.89
CA GLU A 222 -4.66 -24.80 -8.91
C GLU A 222 -5.20 -23.37 -8.65
N SER A 223 -6.22 -23.20 -7.81
CA SER A 223 -6.85 -21.91 -7.55
C SER A 223 -7.48 -21.80 -6.15
N ASP A 224 -7.43 -20.59 -5.58
CA ASP A 224 -8.17 -20.25 -4.35
C ASP A 224 -9.68 -20.07 -4.60
N PHE A 225 -10.11 -19.98 -5.86
CA PHE A 225 -11.50 -19.78 -6.24
C PHE A 225 -12.30 -21.08 -6.14
N GLU A 226 -13.52 -21.00 -5.61
CA GLU A 226 -14.38 -22.16 -5.36
C GLU A 226 -15.61 -22.18 -6.26
N LEU A 227 -16.07 -23.38 -6.60
CA LEU A 227 -17.41 -23.56 -7.16
C LEU A 227 -18.37 -23.93 -6.03
N GLU A 228 -19.35 -23.08 -5.77
CA GLU A 228 -20.40 -23.33 -4.78
C GLU A 228 -21.62 -23.97 -5.46
N LEU A 229 -21.99 -25.17 -5.00
CA LEU A 229 -23.22 -25.84 -5.40
C LEU A 229 -24.29 -25.60 -4.32
N THR A 230 -25.42 -25.01 -4.70
CA THR A 230 -26.61 -24.94 -3.85
C THR A 230 -27.59 -26.04 -4.23
N VAL A 231 -27.87 -26.94 -3.29
CA VAL A 231 -28.82 -28.07 -3.43
C VAL A 231 -30.06 -27.77 -2.61
N ASN A 232 -31.21 -27.52 -3.24
CA ASN A 232 -32.46 -27.24 -2.53
C ASN A 232 -33.24 -28.55 -2.30
N LYS A 233 -33.53 -28.88 -1.04
CA LYS A 233 -34.12 -30.17 -0.63
C LYS A 233 -35.55 -30.40 -1.16
N GLY A 234 -36.26 -29.32 -1.49
CA GLY A 234 -37.60 -29.36 -2.08
C GLY A 234 -37.63 -29.29 -3.60
N GLN A 235 -36.49 -29.15 -4.27
CA GLN A 235 -36.44 -29.05 -5.73
C GLN A 235 -36.54 -30.44 -6.36
N SER A 236 -37.50 -30.63 -7.27
CA SER A 236 -37.67 -31.89 -8.01
C SER A 236 -37.65 -31.72 -9.54
N ALA A 237 -37.66 -30.49 -10.03
CA ALA A 237 -37.61 -30.17 -11.45
C ALA A 237 -36.27 -29.50 -11.82
N PRO A 238 -35.76 -29.65 -13.05
CA PRO A 238 -34.57 -28.92 -13.50
C PRO A 238 -34.74 -27.40 -13.39
N TYR A 239 -33.64 -26.69 -13.15
CA TYR A 239 -33.63 -25.22 -13.12
C TYR A 239 -33.74 -24.63 -14.54
N GLU A 240 -34.46 -23.52 -14.67
CA GLU A 240 -34.46 -22.71 -15.89
C GLU A 240 -33.23 -21.80 -15.91
N LEU A 241 -32.26 -22.09 -16.79
CA LEU A 241 -30.99 -21.35 -16.84
C LEU A 241 -31.12 -19.94 -17.46
N GLY A 242 -32.18 -19.70 -18.23
CA GLY A 242 -32.34 -18.48 -19.01
C GLY A 242 -31.24 -18.30 -20.07
N ASN A 243 -30.99 -17.06 -20.48
CA ASN A 243 -30.01 -16.70 -21.51
C ASN A 243 -29.03 -15.59 -21.07
N GLY A 244 -29.04 -15.22 -19.79
CA GLY A 244 -28.16 -14.20 -19.22
C GLY A 244 -26.84 -14.77 -18.67
N TYR A 245 -26.82 -16.03 -18.23
CA TYR A 245 -25.61 -16.70 -17.78
C TYR A 245 -24.85 -17.28 -18.98
N GLY A 246 -23.58 -16.90 -19.12
CA GLY A 246 -22.70 -17.39 -20.18
C GLY A 246 -22.07 -18.74 -19.84
N HIS A 247 -21.03 -18.71 -19.00
CA HIS A 247 -20.29 -19.89 -18.56
C HIS A 247 -19.34 -19.54 -17.39
N LEU A 248 -18.85 -20.57 -16.70
CA LEU A 248 -17.61 -20.52 -15.94
C LEU A 248 -16.44 -20.89 -16.87
N ALA A 249 -15.24 -20.36 -16.64
CA ALA A 249 -14.07 -20.68 -17.44
C ALA A 249 -12.95 -21.29 -16.60
N VAL A 250 -12.26 -22.28 -17.16
CA VAL A 250 -11.05 -22.92 -16.60
C VAL A 250 -9.96 -22.99 -17.66
N SER A 251 -8.68 -23.06 -17.24
CA SER A 251 -7.55 -23.14 -18.16
C SER A 251 -6.75 -24.44 -17.96
N VAL A 252 -6.24 -25.00 -19.05
CA VAL A 252 -5.40 -26.21 -19.08
C VAL A 252 -4.17 -26.00 -19.97
N THR A 253 -3.09 -26.72 -19.68
CA THR A 253 -1.83 -26.56 -20.41
C THR A 253 -1.84 -27.21 -21.79
N ASP A 254 -2.52 -28.35 -21.94
CA ASP A 254 -2.68 -29.08 -23.20
C ASP A 254 -4.16 -29.32 -23.47
N LEU A 255 -4.77 -28.45 -24.27
CA LEU A 255 -6.20 -28.50 -24.53
C LEU A 255 -6.59 -29.71 -25.38
N ALA A 256 -5.72 -30.15 -26.30
CA ALA A 256 -6.02 -31.27 -27.19
C ALA A 256 -6.02 -32.60 -26.42
N ALA A 257 -5.04 -32.81 -25.55
CA ALA A 257 -5.01 -33.97 -24.66
C ALA A 257 -6.21 -33.98 -23.71
N GLU A 258 -6.57 -32.82 -23.15
CA GLU A 258 -7.70 -32.73 -22.24
C GLU A 258 -9.04 -32.97 -22.95
N HIS A 259 -9.22 -32.42 -24.16
CA HIS A 259 -10.39 -32.69 -24.98
C HIS A 259 -10.56 -34.19 -25.27
N ALA A 260 -9.47 -34.87 -25.66
CA ALA A 260 -9.47 -36.32 -25.89
C ALA A 260 -9.78 -37.13 -24.60
N ARG A 261 -9.29 -36.68 -23.44
CA ARG A 261 -9.64 -37.30 -22.14
C ARG A 261 -11.13 -37.17 -21.87
N PHE A 262 -11.70 -35.98 -22.06
CA PHE A 262 -13.14 -35.74 -21.89
C PHE A 262 -13.99 -36.63 -22.78
N GLU A 263 -13.60 -36.84 -24.05
CA GLU A 263 -14.27 -37.77 -24.96
C GLU A 263 -14.19 -39.22 -24.46
N ALA A 264 -13.00 -39.68 -24.08
CA ALA A 264 -12.78 -41.04 -23.58
C ALA A 264 -13.55 -41.32 -22.27
N GLU A 265 -13.73 -40.30 -21.45
CA GLU A 265 -14.44 -40.37 -20.19
C GLU A 265 -15.97 -40.21 -20.33
N GLY A 266 -16.48 -39.95 -21.53
CA GLY A 266 -17.91 -39.80 -21.80
C GLY A 266 -18.51 -38.49 -21.26
N LEU A 267 -17.68 -37.45 -21.10
CA LEU A 267 -18.10 -36.12 -20.60
C LEU A 267 -18.72 -35.25 -21.71
N ASN A 268 -18.79 -35.75 -22.95
CA ASN A 268 -19.43 -35.12 -24.10
C ASN A 268 -18.99 -33.65 -24.35
N PRO A 269 -17.67 -33.38 -24.47
CA PRO A 269 -17.21 -32.03 -24.81
C PRO A 269 -17.72 -31.64 -26.19
N ARG A 270 -17.99 -30.34 -26.39
CA ARG A 270 -18.23 -29.78 -27.72
C ARG A 270 -16.93 -29.81 -28.54
N LYS A 271 -17.06 -29.49 -29.83
CA LYS A 271 -15.90 -29.41 -30.73
C LYS A 271 -14.87 -28.42 -30.19
N LEU A 272 -13.60 -28.81 -30.30
CA LEU A 272 -12.48 -27.90 -30.08
C LEU A 272 -12.50 -26.80 -31.14
N VAL A 273 -12.37 -25.56 -30.69
CA VAL A 273 -12.42 -24.34 -31.50
C VAL A 273 -11.08 -23.64 -31.43
N GLU A 274 -10.53 -23.32 -32.61
CA GLU A 274 -9.43 -22.38 -32.76
C GLU A 274 -10.01 -21.04 -33.20
N PHE A 275 -9.95 -20.04 -32.32
CA PHE A 275 -10.48 -18.71 -32.58
C PHE A 275 -9.35 -17.79 -33.04
N ALA A 276 -9.30 -17.56 -34.35
CA ALA A 276 -8.29 -16.73 -35.00
C ALA A 276 -8.92 -15.69 -35.96
N PRO A 277 -9.73 -14.74 -35.47
CA PRO A 277 -10.25 -13.67 -36.30
C PRO A 277 -9.09 -12.84 -36.89
N ALA A 278 -9.09 -12.63 -38.20
CA ALA A 278 -8.00 -12.00 -38.96
C ALA A 278 -6.67 -12.80 -39.05
N GLY A 279 -6.69 -14.09 -38.74
CA GLY A 279 -5.53 -14.98 -38.87
C GLY A 279 -4.53 -14.91 -37.72
N GLU A 280 -4.81 -14.09 -36.69
CA GLU A 280 -4.08 -14.06 -35.43
C GLU A 280 -4.78 -14.94 -34.40
N LEU A 281 -4.04 -15.88 -33.80
CA LEU A 281 -4.60 -16.78 -32.80
C LEU A 281 -4.92 -16.03 -31.52
N VAL A 282 -6.22 -15.94 -31.19
CA VAL A 282 -6.70 -15.29 -29.97
C VAL A 282 -6.86 -16.29 -28.84
N ALA A 283 -7.48 -17.45 -29.12
CA ALA A 283 -7.70 -18.50 -28.12
C ALA A 283 -7.96 -19.87 -28.77
N ARG A 284 -7.65 -20.94 -28.04
CA ARG A 284 -8.10 -22.31 -28.30
C ARG A 284 -8.94 -22.75 -27.11
N PHE A 285 -10.13 -23.27 -27.36
CA PHE A 285 -11.04 -23.69 -26.29
C PHE A 285 -12.04 -24.76 -26.75
N PHE A 286 -12.67 -25.43 -25.80
CA PHE A 286 -13.91 -26.18 -26.01
C PHE A 286 -14.90 -25.87 -24.89
N PHE A 287 -16.17 -26.23 -25.11
CA PHE A 287 -17.22 -26.11 -24.10
C PHE A 287 -17.68 -27.48 -23.64
N VAL A 288 -18.06 -27.61 -22.38
CA VAL A 288 -18.76 -28.78 -21.84
C VAL A 288 -19.95 -28.29 -21.01
N ALA A 289 -21.04 -29.05 -21.03
CA ALA A 289 -22.18 -28.80 -20.17
C ALA A 289 -22.08 -29.70 -18.93
N ASP A 290 -22.29 -29.15 -17.74
CA ASP A 290 -22.50 -29.96 -16.54
C ASP A 290 -23.84 -30.72 -16.60
N PRO A 291 -24.15 -31.59 -15.62
CA PRO A 291 -25.37 -32.38 -15.62
C PRO A 291 -26.68 -31.57 -15.56
N ASP A 292 -26.62 -30.30 -15.15
CA ASP A 292 -27.76 -29.38 -15.06
C ASP A 292 -27.80 -28.39 -16.25
N GLY A 293 -26.80 -28.44 -17.14
CA GLY A 293 -26.74 -27.70 -18.40
C GLY A 293 -25.87 -26.43 -18.36
N TYR A 294 -25.27 -26.10 -17.21
CA TYR A 294 -24.35 -24.96 -17.09
C TYR A 294 -23.14 -25.18 -17.99
N GLN A 295 -22.82 -24.16 -18.80
CA GLN A 295 -21.69 -24.24 -19.71
C GLN A 295 -20.39 -23.93 -18.96
N ILE A 296 -19.35 -24.71 -19.24
CA ILE A 296 -17.98 -24.46 -18.79
C ILE A 296 -17.10 -24.34 -20.03
N GLU A 297 -16.36 -23.24 -20.14
CA GLU A 297 -15.33 -23.02 -21.15
C GLU A 297 -13.99 -23.56 -20.64
N VAL A 298 -13.37 -24.45 -21.40
CA VAL A 298 -12.02 -24.96 -21.12
C VAL A 298 -11.08 -24.33 -22.13
N LEU A 299 -10.15 -23.49 -21.68
CA LEU A 299 -9.22 -22.76 -22.54
C LEU A 299 -7.80 -23.29 -22.42
N GLU A 300 -7.05 -23.22 -23.51
CA GLU A 300 -5.61 -23.44 -23.49
C GLU A 300 -4.91 -22.25 -22.80
N ARG A 301 -3.98 -22.55 -21.89
CA ARG A 301 -3.14 -21.53 -21.24
C ARG A 301 -2.34 -20.76 -22.29
N GLY A 302 -2.43 -19.43 -22.25
CA GLY A 302 -1.82 -18.54 -23.23
C GLY A 302 -2.16 -17.06 -23.01
N GLY A 303 -1.21 -16.18 -23.33
CA GLY A 303 -1.39 -14.73 -23.20
C GLY A 303 -1.68 -14.29 -21.76
N ARG A 304 -2.88 -13.74 -21.53
CA ARG A 304 -3.33 -13.29 -20.19
C ARG A 304 -3.80 -14.42 -19.28
N PHE A 305 -4.11 -15.59 -19.84
CA PHE A 305 -4.63 -16.73 -19.09
C PHE A 305 -3.45 -17.67 -18.80
N LYS A 306 -3.07 -17.75 -17.53
CA LYS A 306 -1.96 -18.57 -17.05
C LYS A 306 -2.46 -19.79 -16.31
#